data_AF-A0A368C7I7-F1
#
_entry.id   AF-A0A368C7I7-F1
#
_cell.length_a   1.000
_cell.length_b   1.000
_cell.length_c   1.000
_cell.angle_alpha   90.00
_cell.angle_beta   90.00
_cell.angle_gamma   90.00
#
_symmetry.space_group_name_H-M   'P 1'
#
loop_
_entity.id
_entity.type
_entity.pdbx_description
1 polymer ?
#
loop_
_entity_poly.entity_id
_entity_poly.type
_entity_poly.pdbx_seq_one_letter_code
_entity_poly.pdbx_strand_id
1 'polypeptide(L)'
;MTYRAPLILYFLLIFIHGSLYSNDLLEEIQKQNNILNVDEAFMLKENIGDKVSLFSWNIAPKHYLYLDDIRIQYNDADIIYKIKESSQSRYDDMFFGNVPILRNKFSISILMPEIENIDKDILKVSYRGCAEAGFCYPMETVSFRISYKIL
;
A
#
# COMPACT_ATOMS: atom_id res chain seq x y z
N MET A 1 -39.30 -19.01 -42.16
CA MET A 1 -38.47 -19.27 -40.96
C MET A 1 -37.17 -18.50 -41.12
N THR A 2 -37.14 -17.28 -40.61
CA THR A 2 -36.07 -16.30 -40.85
C THR A 2 -35.11 -16.26 -39.66
N TYR A 3 -33.85 -16.56 -39.95
CA TYR A 3 -32.69 -16.49 -39.05
C TYR A 3 -32.53 -15.07 -38.47
N ARG A 4 -32.93 -14.86 -37.21
CA ARG A 4 -32.69 -13.64 -36.43
C ARG A 4 -32.01 -13.91 -35.08
N ALA A 5 -31.36 -15.06 -34.93
CA ALA A 5 -30.66 -15.47 -33.72
C ALA A 5 -29.12 -15.34 -33.68
N PRO A 6 -28.35 -14.98 -34.75
CA PRO A 6 -26.89 -15.07 -34.68
C PRO A 6 -26.19 -13.83 -34.09
N LEU A 7 -26.82 -12.64 -34.11
CA LEU A 7 -26.14 -11.39 -33.73
C LEU A 7 -26.07 -11.18 -32.21
N ILE A 8 -27.11 -11.59 -31.47
CA ILE A 8 -27.20 -11.42 -30.01
C ILE A 8 -26.25 -12.40 -29.30
N LEU A 9 -26.09 -13.61 -29.84
CA LEU A 9 -25.16 -14.60 -29.30
C LEU A 9 -23.70 -14.16 -29.47
N TYR A 10 -23.39 -13.46 -30.56
CA TYR A 10 -22.05 -12.91 -30.83
C TYR A 10 -21.70 -11.77 -29.86
N PHE A 11 -22.66 -10.90 -29.55
CA PHE A 11 -22.49 -9.81 -28.58
C PHE A 11 -22.26 -10.33 -27.15
N LEU A 12 -22.96 -11.41 -26.76
CA LEU A 12 -22.76 -12.07 -25.47
C LEU A 12 -21.38 -12.76 -25.36
N LEU A 13 -20.87 -13.34 -26.45
CA LEU A 13 -19.53 -13.97 -26.46
C LEU A 13 -18.38 -12.97 -26.33
N ILE A 14 -18.52 -11.75 -26.88
CA ILE A 14 -17.53 -10.67 -26.74
C ILE A 14 -17.51 -10.12 -25.31
N PHE A 15 -18.67 -9.97 -24.66
CA PHE A 15 -18.77 -9.48 -23.28
C PHE A 15 -18.12 -10.42 -22.26
N ILE A 16 -18.15 -11.74 -22.49
CA ILE A 16 -17.56 -12.74 -21.57
C ILE A 16 -16.02 -12.73 -21.63
N HIS A 17 -15.42 -12.38 -22.77
CA HIS A 17 -13.96 -12.31 -22.89
C HIS A 17 -13.37 -11.01 -22.34
N GLY A 18 -14.08 -9.88 -22.42
CA GLY A 18 -13.55 -8.58 -21.97
C GLY A 18 -13.25 -8.50 -20.46
N SER A 19 -13.95 -9.27 -19.62
CA SER A 19 -13.78 -9.26 -18.16
C SER A 19 -12.61 -10.08 -17.64
N LEU A 20 -11.95 -10.90 -18.48
CA LEU A 20 -10.85 -11.80 -18.06
C LEU A 20 -9.44 -11.26 -18.38
N TYR A 21 -9.31 -10.26 -19.26
CA TYR A 21 -7.99 -9.80 -19.74
C TYR A 21 -7.36 -8.64 -18.94
N SER A 22 -8.12 -7.94 -18.08
CA SER A 22 -7.61 -6.74 -17.41
C SER A 22 -6.51 -7.03 -16.39
N ASN A 23 -6.51 -8.22 -15.79
CA ASN A 23 -5.52 -8.59 -14.76
C ASN A 23 -4.18 -9.02 -15.39
N ASP A 24 -4.21 -9.65 -16.57
CA ASP A 24 -3.04 -10.20 -17.26
C ASP A 24 -2.14 -9.10 -17.85
N LEU A 25 -2.75 -8.01 -18.33
CA LEU A 25 -2.02 -6.89 -18.93
C LEU A 25 -1.14 -6.12 -17.92
N LEU A 26 -1.64 -5.92 -16.69
CA LEU A 26 -0.87 -5.25 -15.65
C LEU A 26 0.33 -6.11 -15.23
N GLU A 27 0.12 -7.43 -15.10
CA GLU A 27 1.17 -8.39 -14.75
C GLU A 27 2.25 -8.48 -15.86
N GLU A 28 1.85 -8.42 -17.13
CA GLU A 28 2.78 -8.43 -18.27
C GLU A 28 3.57 -7.11 -18.41
N ILE A 29 2.96 -5.96 -18.13
CA ILE A 29 3.64 -4.65 -18.09
C ILE A 29 4.66 -4.60 -16.94
N GLN A 30 4.33 -5.16 -15.76
CA GLN A 30 5.25 -5.24 -14.63
C GLN A 30 6.49 -6.06 -14.98
N LYS A 31 6.29 -7.19 -15.67
CA LYS A 31 7.35 -8.12 -16.07
C LYS A 31 8.26 -7.58 -17.18
N GLN A 32 7.73 -6.77 -18.11
CA GLN A 32 8.55 -6.15 -19.17
C GLN A 32 9.35 -4.92 -18.70
N ASN A 33 8.85 -4.17 -17.71
CA ASN A 33 9.42 -2.88 -17.32
C ASN A 33 10.21 -2.91 -15.99
N ASN A 34 10.50 -4.08 -15.41
CA ASN A 34 11.13 -4.22 -14.10
C ASN A 34 10.42 -3.38 -13.02
N ILE A 35 9.09 -3.40 -13.02
CA ILE A 35 8.30 -2.74 -11.97
C ILE A 35 8.41 -3.58 -10.71
N LEU A 36 8.91 -2.98 -9.63
CA LEU A 36 8.95 -3.62 -8.33
C LEU A 36 7.54 -3.85 -7.81
N ASN A 37 7.34 -4.92 -7.05
CA ASN A 37 6.13 -5.05 -6.25
C ASN A 37 6.15 -4.03 -5.10
N VAL A 38 4.98 -3.74 -4.52
CA VAL A 38 4.84 -2.71 -3.48
C VAL A 38 5.68 -2.99 -2.24
N ASP A 39 5.82 -4.26 -1.87
CA ASP A 39 6.63 -4.76 -0.74
C ASP A 39 8.14 -4.68 -1.03
N GLU A 40 8.54 -4.82 -2.28
CA GLU A 40 9.93 -4.60 -2.73
C GLU A 40 10.27 -3.11 -2.82
N ALA A 41 9.34 -2.29 -3.30
CA ALA A 41 9.49 -0.85 -3.43
C ALA A 41 9.51 -0.14 -2.05
N PHE A 42 8.70 -0.63 -1.11
CA PHE A 42 8.49 -0.04 0.20
C PHE A 42 8.55 -1.13 1.28
N MET A 43 9.76 -1.61 1.58
CA MET A 43 9.97 -2.70 2.53
C MET A 43 9.63 -2.23 3.96
N LEU A 44 8.38 -2.46 4.37
CA LEU A 44 7.90 -2.22 5.72
C LEU A 44 8.42 -3.31 6.67
N LYS A 45 8.99 -2.87 7.79
CA LYS A 45 9.35 -3.70 8.93
C LYS A 45 8.73 -3.15 10.19
N GLU A 46 8.22 -4.04 11.01
CA GLU A 46 7.58 -3.78 12.27
C GLU A 46 8.36 -4.37 13.45
N ASN A 47 8.26 -3.70 14.59
CA ASN A 47 8.59 -4.25 15.89
C ASN A 47 7.48 -3.85 16.84
N ILE A 48 6.54 -4.76 17.05
CA ILE A 48 5.36 -4.55 17.89
C ILE A 48 5.72 -4.91 19.33
N GLY A 49 5.65 -3.92 20.22
CA GLY A 49 5.90 -4.10 21.65
C GLY A 49 4.73 -3.62 22.48
N ASP A 50 4.70 -3.99 23.77
CA ASP A 50 3.52 -3.77 24.63
C ASP A 50 3.17 -2.29 24.87
N LYS A 51 4.18 -1.42 24.88
CA LYS A 51 4.01 0.03 25.14
C LYS A 51 4.32 0.91 23.94
N VAL A 52 5.32 0.50 23.16
CA VAL A 52 5.82 1.25 22.01
C VAL A 52 6.02 0.26 20.88
N SER A 53 5.47 0.58 19.72
CA SER A 53 5.70 -0.15 18.48
C SER A 53 6.45 0.74 17.49
N LEU A 54 7.36 0.13 16.74
CA LEU A 54 8.20 0.80 15.74
C LEU A 54 7.85 0.27 14.35
N PHE A 55 7.68 1.18 13.39
CA PHE A 55 7.52 0.88 11.97
C PHE A 55 8.63 1.57 11.20
N SER A 56 9.23 0.86 10.25
CA SER A 56 10.29 1.39 9.42
C SER A 56 10.13 0.94 7.98
N TRP A 57 10.36 1.85 7.05
CA TRP A 57 10.36 1.58 5.62
C TRP A 57 11.77 1.73 5.09
N ASN A 58 12.23 0.74 4.34
CA ASN A 58 13.34 0.90 3.41
C ASN A 58 12.77 1.08 2.00
N ILE A 59 12.93 2.28 1.45
CA ILE A 59 12.31 2.70 0.20
C ILE A 59 13.34 2.53 -0.92
N ALA A 60 12.96 1.77 -1.95
CA ALA A 60 13.82 1.48 -3.08
C ALA A 60 14.31 2.77 -3.78
N PRO A 61 15.50 2.76 -4.41
CA PRO A 61 15.96 3.89 -5.21
C PRO A 61 14.91 4.30 -6.26
N LYS A 62 14.80 5.61 -6.52
CA LYS A 62 13.81 6.20 -7.45
C LYS A 62 12.35 5.93 -7.09
N HIS A 63 12.07 5.58 -5.84
CA HIS A 63 10.73 5.48 -5.28
C HIS A 63 10.58 6.48 -4.13
N TYR A 64 9.34 6.82 -3.81
CA TYR A 64 9.01 7.68 -2.70
C TYR A 64 7.63 7.37 -2.13
N LEU A 65 7.47 7.57 -0.82
CA LEU A 65 6.17 7.54 -0.14
C LEU A 65 5.65 8.97 0.03
N TYR A 66 4.33 9.15 0.00
CA TYR A 66 3.70 10.41 0.43
C TYR A 66 3.64 10.45 1.94
N LEU A 67 4.18 11.50 2.55
CA LEU A 67 4.15 11.64 4.01
C LEU A 67 2.71 11.72 4.54
N ASP A 68 1.84 12.43 3.82
CA ASP A 68 0.45 12.66 4.23
C ASP A 68 -0.44 11.39 4.12
N ASP A 69 0.03 10.37 3.39
CA ASP A 69 -0.67 9.09 3.27
C ASP A 69 -0.22 8.05 4.32
N ILE A 70 0.78 8.38 5.16
CA ILE A 70 1.19 7.51 6.27
C ILE A 70 0.12 7.57 7.37
N ARG A 71 -0.58 6.45 7.57
CA ARG A 71 -1.66 6.34 8.55
C ARG A 71 -1.53 5.08 9.39
N ILE A 72 -1.74 5.22 10.69
CA ILE A 72 -1.73 4.10 11.64
C ILE A 72 -3.08 4.05 12.33
N GLN A 73 -3.70 2.88 12.37
CA GLN A 73 -4.99 2.66 13.03
C GLN A 73 -4.94 1.46 13.96
N TYR A 74 -5.61 1.54 15.10
CA TYR A 74 -5.88 0.42 15.99
C TYR A 74 -7.39 0.27 16.16
N ASN A 75 -7.92 -0.90 15.84
CA ASN A 75 -9.36 -1.17 15.83
C ASN A 75 -10.15 -0.09 15.06
N ASP A 76 -9.61 0.30 13.89
CA ASP A 76 -10.12 1.34 12.99
C ASP A 76 -10.07 2.80 13.51
N ALA A 77 -9.58 3.03 14.72
CA ALA A 77 -9.32 4.36 15.27
C ALA A 77 -7.89 4.84 14.92
N ASP A 78 -7.75 6.10 14.51
CA ASP A 78 -6.45 6.69 14.18
C ASP A 78 -5.56 6.84 15.40
N ILE A 79 -4.29 6.44 15.25
CA ILE A 79 -3.24 6.64 16.24
C ILE A 79 -2.23 7.67 15.73
N ILE A 80 -1.89 8.60 16.60
CA ILE A 80 -0.80 9.55 16.37
C ILE A 80 0.54 8.83 16.49
N TYR A 81 1.36 8.93 15.45
CA TYR A 81 2.74 8.47 15.47
C TYR A 81 3.73 9.60 15.70
N LYS A 82 4.95 9.25 16.10
CA LYS A 82 6.09 10.16 16.20
C LYS A 82 7.16 9.73 15.21
N ILE A 83 7.65 10.66 14.40
CA ILE A 83 8.75 10.41 13.47
C ILE A 83 10.03 10.18 14.26
N LYS A 84 10.76 9.12 13.92
CA LYS A 84 12.05 8.71 14.52
C LYS A 84 13.21 8.95 13.56
N GLU A 85 13.00 8.66 12.28
CA GLU A 85 13.95 8.93 11.20
C GLU A 85 13.15 9.34 9.97
N SER A 86 13.59 10.37 9.26
CA SER A 86 12.91 10.83 8.05
C SER A 86 13.87 11.54 7.10
N SER A 87 13.66 11.28 5.82
CA SER A 87 14.26 11.94 4.66
C SER A 87 13.30 12.93 4.00
N GLN A 88 12.34 13.43 4.77
CA GLN A 88 11.27 14.30 4.28
C GLN A 88 11.81 15.42 3.39
N SER A 89 11.23 15.56 2.21
CA SER A 89 11.50 16.64 1.28
C SER A 89 10.22 17.01 0.53
N ARG A 90 10.19 18.19 -0.08
CA ARG A 90 9.10 18.56 -1.01
C ARG A 90 9.42 18.04 -2.40
N TYR A 91 8.43 17.51 -3.09
CA TYR A 91 8.55 17.04 -4.47
C TYR A 91 7.33 17.45 -5.27
N ASP A 92 7.58 17.95 -6.46
CA ASP A 92 6.54 18.36 -7.40
C ASP A 92 6.35 17.26 -8.43
N ASP A 93 5.28 16.48 -8.28
CA ASP A 93 4.99 15.36 -9.17
C ASP A 93 3.75 15.61 -10.04
N MET A 94 3.59 14.78 -11.07
CA MET A 94 2.49 14.92 -12.02
C MET A 94 1.11 14.49 -11.47
N PHE A 95 1.07 13.85 -10.30
CA PHE A 95 -0.14 13.23 -9.76
C PHE A 95 -0.83 14.13 -8.72
N PHE A 96 -0.04 14.71 -7.81
CA PHE A 96 -0.49 15.52 -6.68
C PHE A 96 0.22 16.86 -6.58
N GLY A 97 1.14 17.17 -7.49
CA GLY A 97 1.88 18.43 -7.48
C GLY A 97 2.88 18.48 -6.33
N ASN A 98 2.97 19.64 -5.67
CA ASN A 98 4.04 19.89 -4.71
C ASN A 98 3.70 19.44 -3.27
N VAL A 99 4.11 18.23 -2.93
CA VAL A 99 3.74 17.51 -1.70
C VAL A 99 4.96 17.04 -0.89
N PRO A 100 4.83 16.80 0.42
CA PRO A 100 5.89 16.20 1.22
C PRO A 100 6.02 14.70 0.93
N ILE A 101 7.25 14.27 0.63
CA ILE A 101 7.58 12.88 0.32
C ILE A 101 8.71 12.34 1.18
N LEU A 102 8.86 11.01 1.19
CA LEU A 102 9.88 10.27 1.92
C LEU A 102 10.65 9.37 0.95
N ARG A 103 11.98 9.30 1.08
CA ARG A 103 12.89 8.49 0.26
C ARG A 103 13.87 7.70 1.11
N ASN A 104 14.51 6.66 0.59
CA ASN A 104 15.54 5.88 1.29
C ASN A 104 15.06 5.20 2.59
N LYS A 105 14.92 5.96 3.69
CA LYS A 105 14.49 5.47 4.99
C LYS A 105 13.47 6.40 5.63
N PHE A 106 12.51 5.77 6.30
CA PHE A 106 11.56 6.44 7.17
C PHE A 106 11.23 5.52 8.34
N SER A 107 11.13 6.07 9.55
CA SER A 107 10.66 5.30 10.70
C SER A 107 9.83 6.14 11.65
N ILE A 108 8.86 5.49 12.26
CA ILE A 108 7.91 6.08 13.20
C ILE A 108 7.72 5.17 14.41
N SER A 109 7.43 5.76 15.56
CA SER A 109 6.97 5.03 16.73
C SER A 109 5.55 5.43 17.10
N ILE A 110 4.75 4.48 17.55
CA ILE A 110 3.46 4.75 18.20
C ILE A 110 3.53 4.35 19.67
N LEU A 111 2.71 5.00 20.49
CA LEU A 111 2.34 4.47 21.79
C LEU A 111 1.19 3.49 21.58
N MET A 112 1.32 2.28 22.11
CA MET A 112 0.26 1.28 22.00
C MET A 112 -0.91 1.66 22.92
N PRO A 113 -2.15 1.64 22.41
CA PRO A 113 -3.34 1.67 23.26
C PRO A 113 -3.34 0.47 24.23
N GLU A 114 -4.16 0.57 25.28
CA GLU A 114 -4.42 -0.57 26.14
C GLU A 114 -5.14 -1.66 25.34
N ILE A 115 -4.61 -2.89 25.42
CA ILE A 115 -5.14 -4.04 24.69
C ILE A 115 -6.47 -4.43 25.32
N GLU A 116 -7.57 -4.27 24.57
CA GLU A 116 -8.91 -4.65 25.02
C GLU A 116 -9.17 -6.14 24.78
N ASN A 117 -8.70 -6.66 23.65
CA ASN A 117 -8.88 -8.07 23.29
C ASN A 117 -7.79 -8.53 22.33
N ILE A 118 -6.79 -9.25 22.85
CA ILE A 118 -5.65 -9.72 22.06
C ILE A 118 -6.02 -10.53 20.80
N ASP A 119 -7.11 -11.28 20.82
CA ASP A 119 -7.53 -12.10 19.68
C ASP A 119 -8.22 -11.30 18.57
N LYS A 120 -8.72 -10.11 18.90
CA LYS A 120 -9.51 -9.25 18.00
C LYS A 120 -8.80 -7.96 17.63
N ASP A 121 -7.85 -7.54 18.44
CA ASP A 121 -7.17 -6.27 18.27
C ASP A 121 -6.27 -6.31 17.04
N ILE A 122 -6.49 -5.35 16.14
CA ILE A 122 -5.77 -5.25 14.88
C ILE A 122 -5.14 -3.87 14.79
N LEU A 123 -3.85 -3.87 14.46
CA LEU A 123 -3.12 -2.68 14.07
C LEU A 123 -2.99 -2.65 12.55
N LYS A 124 -3.40 -1.54 11.92
CA LYS A 124 -3.30 -1.32 10.49
C LYS A 124 -2.31 -0.21 10.21
N VAL A 125 -1.44 -0.44 9.23
CA VAL A 125 -0.49 0.55 8.71
C VAL A 125 -0.84 0.76 7.25
N SER A 126 -1.25 1.97 6.90
CA SER A 126 -1.55 2.34 5.53
C SER A 126 -0.53 3.34 4.99
N TYR A 127 -0.16 3.18 3.73
CA TYR A 127 0.78 4.06 3.05
C TYR A 127 0.58 3.96 1.54
N ARG A 128 1.05 4.99 0.84
CA ARG A 128 1.07 5.02 -0.61
C ARG A 128 2.33 5.71 -1.10
N GLY A 129 2.81 5.27 -2.26
CA GLY A 129 3.97 5.86 -2.90
C GLY A 129 3.95 5.67 -4.40
N CYS A 130 4.98 6.21 -5.05
CA CYS A 130 5.15 6.16 -6.49
C CYS A 130 6.61 5.89 -6.87
N ALA A 131 6.79 5.49 -8.12
CA ALA A 131 8.08 5.47 -8.77
C ALA A 131 8.26 6.74 -9.61
N GLU A 132 9.49 7.27 -9.65
CA GLU A 132 9.85 8.38 -10.55
C GLU A 132 9.66 8.03 -12.04
N ALA A 133 9.52 6.74 -12.36
CA ALA A 133 9.18 6.26 -13.69
C ALA A 133 7.76 6.66 -14.16
N GLY A 134 6.98 7.34 -13.31
CA GLY A 134 5.68 7.91 -13.70
C GLY A 134 4.51 6.98 -13.45
N PHE A 135 4.58 6.14 -12.40
CA PHE A 135 3.42 5.37 -11.94
C PHE A 135 3.35 5.37 -10.41
N CYS A 136 2.12 5.29 -9.90
CA CYS A 136 1.83 5.28 -8.48
C CYS A 136 1.18 3.97 -8.07
N TYR A 137 1.57 3.47 -6.90
CA TYR A 137 0.94 2.30 -6.31
C TYR A 137 -0.41 2.72 -5.69
N PRO A 138 -1.40 1.81 -5.63
CA PRO A 138 -2.59 2.02 -4.82
C PRO A 138 -2.27 2.23 -3.33
N MET A 139 -3.28 2.60 -2.54
CA MET A 139 -3.14 2.59 -1.08
C MET A 139 -2.88 1.16 -0.60
N GLU A 140 -1.75 0.95 0.04
CA GLU A 140 -1.39 -0.32 0.68
C GLU A 140 -1.82 -0.27 2.15
N THR A 141 -2.45 -1.32 2.65
CA THR A 141 -2.84 -1.44 4.06
C THR A 141 -2.41 -2.78 4.61
N VAL A 142 -1.39 -2.76 5.48
CA VAL A 142 -0.86 -3.95 6.14
C VAL A 142 -1.49 -4.08 7.52
N SER A 143 -2.05 -5.26 7.83
CA SER A 143 -2.68 -5.55 9.11
C SER A 143 -1.82 -6.49 9.95
N PHE A 144 -1.57 -6.11 11.19
CA PHE A 144 -0.82 -6.88 12.17
C PHE A 144 -1.74 -7.29 13.33
N ARG A 145 -1.72 -8.58 13.68
CA ARG A 145 -2.34 -9.04 14.93
C ARG A 145 -1.42 -8.73 16.09
N ILE A 146 -2.01 -8.23 17.17
CA ILE A 146 -1.27 -8.03 18.41
C ILE A 146 -1.11 -9.38 19.09
N SER A 147 0.14 -9.77 19.40
CA SER A 147 0.43 -10.92 20.23
C SER A 147 1.38 -10.48 21.32
N TYR A 148 1.09 -10.82 22.57
CA TYR A 148 2.09 -10.70 23.62
C TYR A 148 3.25 -11.62 23.26
N LYS A 149 4.46 -11.08 23.35
CA LYS A 149 5.65 -11.91 23.42
C LYS A 149 5.75 -12.35 24.89
N ILE A 150 5.19 -13.53 25.20
CA ILE A 150 5.36 -14.11 26.53
C ILE A 150 6.87 -14.37 26.70
N LEU A 151 7.50 -13.59 27.57
CA LEU A 151 8.88 -13.80 28.04
C LEU A 151 8.93 -14.98 29.01
#